data_AF-A0A7C4N5I4-F1
#
_entry.id   AF-A0A7C4N5I4-F1
#
_cell.length_a   1.000
_cell.length_b   1.000
_cell.length_c   1.000
_cell.angle_alpha   90.00
_cell.angle_beta   90.00
_cell.angle_gamma   90.00
#
_symmetry.space_group_name_H-M   'P 1'
#
loop_
_entity.id
_entity.type
_entity.pdbx_description
1 polymer ?
#
loop_
_entity_poly.entity_id
_entity_poly.type
_entity_poly.pdbx_seq_one_letter_code
_entity_poly.pdbx_strand_id
1 'polypeptide(L)' 'VEGTAAAVAVGIVRGADLVRVHDVEVMARVAKMTDAIVRRG' A
#
# COMPACT_ATOMS: atom_id res chain seq x y z
N VAL A 1 13.61 -1.89 1.35
CA VAL A 1 12.26 -2.14 0.76
C VAL A 1 11.14 -1.91 1.78
N GLU A 2 11.39 -2.29 3.02
CA GLU A 2 10.52 -2.29 4.20
C GLU A 2 10.00 -0.89 4.55
N GLY A 3 10.85 0.14 4.50
CA GLY A 3 10.44 1.52 4.75
C GLY A 3 9.42 2.02 3.72
N THR A 4 9.61 1.69 2.45
CA THR A 4 8.64 2.00 1.38
C THR A 4 7.35 1.22 1.58
N ALA A 5 7.41 -0.06 1.96
CA ALA A 5 6.23 -0.86 2.28
C ALA A 5 5.41 -0.23 3.42
N ALA A 6 6.08 0.21 4.49
CA ALA A 6 5.44 0.89 5.62
C ALA A 6 4.80 2.22 5.20
N ALA A 7 5.50 3.03 4.40
CA ALA A 7 4.97 4.29 3.90
C ALA A 7 3.74 4.08 2.99
N VAL A 8 3.77 3.07 2.12
CA VAL A 8 2.64 2.69 1.26
C VAL A 8 1.45 2.25 2.10
N ALA A 9 1.65 1.34 3.07
CA ALA A 9 0.58 0.84 3.93
C ALA A 9 -0.07 1.99 4.73
N VAL A 10 0.74 2.85 5.36
CA VAL A 10 0.24 4.03 6.10
C VAL A 10 -0.48 5.01 5.16
N GLY A 11 0.03 5.22 3.95
CA GLY A 11 -0.62 6.05 2.94
C GLY A 11 -2.03 5.55 2.62
N ILE A 12 -2.17 4.25 2.37
CA ILE A 12 -3.46 3.60 2.09
C ILE A 12 -4.41 3.71 3.29
N VAL A 13 -3.94 3.43 4.51
CA VAL A 13 -4.71 3.60 5.75
C VAL A 13 -5.25 5.04 5.89
N ARG A 14 -4.49 6.03 5.39
CA ARG A 14 -4.86 7.46 5.38
C ARG A 14 -5.70 7.87 4.16
N GLY A 15 -6.12 6.94 3.32
CA GLY A 15 -6.99 7.20 2.17
C GLY A 15 -6.27 7.53 0.87
N ALA A 16 -4.99 7.18 0.71
CA ALA A 16 -4.31 7.35 -0.57
C ALA A 16 -4.87 6.36 -1.61
N ASP A 17 -5.42 6.88 -2.72
CA ASP A 17 -5.95 6.08 -3.83
C ASP A 17 -4.89 5.75 -4.90
N LEU A 18 -3.73 6.42 -4.87
CA LEU A 18 -2.61 6.18 -5.79
C LEU A 18 -1.27 6.29 -5.06
N VAL A 19 -0.38 5.32 -5.30
CA VAL A 19 0.99 5.30 -4.78
C VAL A 19 1.99 5.05 -5.91
N ARG A 20 3.08 5.82 -5.94
CA ARG A 20 4.18 5.64 -6.91
C ARG A 20 5.35 4.94 -6.23
N VAL A 21 5.81 3.85 -6.82
CA VAL A 21 6.85 2.97 -6.26
C VAL A 21 7.81 2.50 -7.35
N HIS A 22 9.00 2.06 -6.95
CA HIS A 22 9.98 1.46 -7.86
C HIS A 22 9.84 -0.07 -7.88
N ASP A 23 9.65 -0.70 -6.72
CA ASP A 23 9.49 -2.15 -6.57
C ASP A 23 8.02 -2.58 -6.72
N VAL A 24 7.52 -2.55 -7.97
CA VAL A 24 6.08 -2.73 -8.27
C VAL A 24 5.51 -4.04 -7.75
N GLU A 25 6.20 -5.18 -7.95
CA GLU A 25 5.66 -6.50 -7.58
C GLU A 25 5.39 -6.61 -6.07
N VAL A 26 6.37 -6.21 -5.26
CA VAL A 26 6.26 -6.30 -3.79
C VAL A 26 5.21 -5.31 -3.30
N MET A 27 5.20 -4.08 -3.83
CA MET A 27 4.27 -3.04 -3.39
C MET A 27 2.83 -3.31 -3.82
N ALA A 28 2.61 -3.99 -4.94
CA ALA A 28 1.28 -4.44 -5.34
C ALA A 28 0.67 -5.42 -4.32
N ARG A 29 1.47 -6.34 -3.78
CA ARG A 29 1.02 -7.26 -2.71
C ARG A 29 0.69 -6.51 -1.42
N VAL A 30 1.54 -5.56 -1.02
CA VAL A 30 1.32 -4.71 0.16
C VAL A 30 0.05 -3.88 0.01
N ALA A 31 -0.12 -3.23 -1.15
CA ALA A 31 -1.29 -2.39 -1.42
C ALA A 31 -2.58 -3.20 -1.38
N LYS A 32 -2.63 -4.35 -2.09
CA LYS A 32 -3.80 -5.23 -2.13
C LYS A 32 -4.17 -5.77 -0.74
N MET A 33 -3.19 -6.18 0.04
CA MET A 33 -3.41 -6.66 1.40
C MET A 33 -3.89 -5.54 2.32
N THR A 34 -3.30 -4.34 2.23
CA THR A 34 -3.69 -3.19 3.06
C THR A 34 -5.11 -2.74 2.72
N ASP A 35 -5.45 -2.62 1.43
CA ASP A 35 -6.81 -2.28 0.99
C ASP A 35 -7.84 -3.27 1.54
N ALA A 36 -7.56 -4.59 1.48
CA ALA A 36 -8.46 -5.61 2.02
C ALA A 36 -8.66 -5.49 3.55
N ILE A 37 -7.71 -4.92 4.29
CA ILE A 37 -7.83 -4.69 5.73
C ILE A 37 -8.63 -3.43 6.03
N VAL A 38 -8.35 -2.33 5.33
CA VAL A 38 -8.82 -0.99 5.75
C VAL A 38 -9.98 -0.45 4.94
N ARG A 39 -10.12 -0.87 3.68
CA ARG A 39 -11.20 -0.44 2.81
C ARG A 39 -12.33 -1.45 2.89
N ARG A 40 -13.56 -0.94 3.08
CA ARG A 40 -14.77 -1.76 2.99
C ARG A 40 -15.16 -1.87 1.52
N GLY A 41 -15.01 -3.06 0.95
CA GLY A 41 -15.76 -3.50 -0.22
C GLY A 41 -17.09 -4.11 0.21
#